data_AF-A0A5N0VNL2-F1
#
_entry.id   AF-A0A5N0VNL2-F1
#
_cell.length_a   1.000
_cell.length_b   1.000
_cell.length_c   1.000
_cell.angle_alpha   90.00
_cell.angle_beta   90.00
_cell.angle_gamma   90.00
#
_symmetry.space_group_name_H-M   'P 1'
#
loop_
_entity.id
_entity.type
_entity.pdbx_description
1 polymer ?
#
loop_
_entity_poly.entity_id
_entity_poly.type
_entity_poly.pdbx_seq_one_letter_code
_entity_poly.pdbx_strand_id
1 'polypeptide(L)'
;MQPGWQPANELERGLLAATEGEDGREYARLVSTAPLYVPELPPRGSEDWRVLAEQIPAEEEWFVLAYTSPEALAAGLGRFARGHVAMSFSALRDRFPGAERLLFLDPGLPIGATLPLAQVVDIAEGKQPLLSDEEMGEMQREAVHEKVREICLDALGPPDWAPGSELENELVRASGEQNGQAFLAALMDAELLVLTTRPDADPLGEGFPWHVLGPPGLPVIVAATAPELLKSADSHVVRMPFVLLLANWPGEEFVLAVNPGTRTELILPGDIVLELMSDVAEVIAGDG
;
A
#
# COMPACT_ATOMS: atom_id res chain seq x y z
N MET A 1 -13.44 -17.26 1.90
CA MET A 1 -13.49 -18.63 1.36
C MET A 1 -14.88 -18.93 0.81
N GLN A 2 -15.00 -19.32 -0.46
CA GLN A 2 -16.27 -19.78 -1.02
C GLN A 2 -16.57 -21.22 -0.54
N PRO A 3 -17.66 -21.46 0.22
CA PRO A 3 -18.00 -22.82 0.63
C PRO A 3 -18.38 -23.67 -0.60
N GLY A 4 -17.69 -24.80 -0.78
CA GLY A 4 -18.01 -25.78 -1.82
C GLY A 4 -17.15 -25.73 -3.09
N TRP A 5 -16.09 -24.92 -3.14
CA TRP A 5 -15.11 -24.98 -4.22
C TRP A 5 -14.43 -26.36 -4.31
N GLN A 6 -14.13 -26.81 -5.53
CA GLN A 6 -13.42 -28.05 -5.83
C GLN A 6 -12.45 -27.81 -7.00
N PRO A 7 -11.24 -28.42 -6.98
CA PRO A 7 -10.29 -28.32 -8.08
C PRO A 7 -10.87 -28.79 -9.43
N ALA A 8 -10.81 -27.95 -10.45
CA ALA A 8 -11.31 -28.23 -11.80
C ALA A 8 -10.36 -29.14 -12.61
N ASN A 9 -9.05 -29.05 -12.36
CA ASN A 9 -8.03 -29.75 -13.15
C ASN A 9 -6.86 -30.31 -12.30
N GLU A 10 -5.89 -30.95 -12.94
CA GLU A 10 -4.72 -31.53 -12.25
C GLU A 10 -3.81 -30.45 -11.64
N LEU A 11 -3.68 -29.30 -12.28
CA LEU A 11 -2.92 -28.16 -11.76
C LEU A 11 -3.51 -27.71 -10.42
N GLU A 12 -4.80 -27.44 -10.37
CA GLU A 12 -5.49 -26.98 -9.15
C GLU A 12 -5.43 -28.01 -8.02
N ARG A 13 -5.50 -29.31 -8.34
CA ARG A 13 -5.29 -30.37 -7.33
C ARG A 13 -3.87 -30.36 -6.78
N GLY A 14 -2.88 -30.15 -7.66
CA GLY A 14 -1.48 -30.03 -7.26
C GLY A 14 -1.24 -28.79 -6.40
N LEU A 15 -1.81 -27.64 -6.78
CA LEU A 15 -1.69 -26.39 -6.02
C LEU A 15 -2.35 -26.52 -4.65
N LEU A 16 -3.54 -27.13 -4.58
CA LEU A 16 -4.19 -27.40 -3.29
C LEU A 16 -3.31 -28.27 -2.39
N ALA A 17 -2.75 -29.36 -2.92
CA ALA A 17 -1.85 -30.22 -2.15
C ALA A 17 -0.57 -29.50 -1.72
N ALA A 18 -0.01 -28.62 -2.57
CA ALA A 18 1.15 -27.81 -2.24
C ALA A 18 0.84 -26.77 -1.16
N THR A 19 -0.32 -26.11 -1.22
CA THR A 19 -0.79 -25.18 -0.18
C THR A 19 -1.02 -25.90 1.15
N GLU A 20 -1.71 -27.05 1.14
CA GLU A 20 -1.93 -27.86 2.35
C GLU A 20 -0.62 -28.40 2.96
N GLY A 21 0.38 -28.66 2.12
CA GLY A 21 1.71 -29.10 2.53
C GLY A 21 2.70 -27.98 2.81
N GLU A 22 2.30 -26.70 2.71
CA GLU A 22 3.17 -25.52 2.79
C GLU A 22 4.40 -25.60 1.86
N ASP A 23 4.27 -26.28 0.72
CA ASP A 23 5.33 -26.48 -0.27
C ASP A 23 5.30 -25.39 -1.34
N GLY A 24 5.78 -24.21 -0.96
CA GLY A 24 5.85 -23.05 -1.86
C GLY A 24 6.71 -23.29 -3.11
N ARG A 25 7.68 -24.20 -3.03
CA ARG A 25 8.53 -24.55 -4.17
C ARG A 25 7.74 -25.34 -5.21
N GLU A 26 7.03 -26.38 -4.77
CA GLU A 26 6.16 -27.16 -5.66
C GLU A 26 5.03 -26.30 -6.22
N TYR A 27 4.44 -25.44 -5.39
CA TYR A 27 3.44 -24.46 -5.82
C TYR A 27 3.97 -23.60 -6.99
N ALA A 28 5.12 -22.95 -6.83
CA ALA A 28 5.71 -22.11 -7.86
C ALA A 28 6.15 -22.91 -9.11
N ARG A 29 6.59 -24.16 -8.93
CA ARG A 29 6.92 -25.06 -10.04
C ARG A 29 5.69 -25.41 -10.88
N LEU A 30 4.55 -25.67 -10.24
CA LEU A 30 3.27 -25.92 -10.92
C LEU A 30 2.81 -24.67 -11.70
N VAL A 31 2.83 -23.50 -11.07
CA VAL A 31 2.45 -22.21 -11.70
C VAL A 31 3.34 -21.89 -12.91
N SER A 32 4.66 -22.10 -12.80
CA SER A 32 5.61 -21.74 -13.87
C SER A 32 5.59 -22.69 -15.08
N THR A 33 5.00 -23.89 -14.94
CA THR A 33 4.99 -24.91 -16.00
C THR A 33 3.64 -25.09 -16.68
N ALA A 34 2.56 -24.75 -16.00
CA ALA A 34 1.22 -24.88 -16.56
C ALA A 34 0.77 -23.62 -17.35
N PRO A 35 -0.19 -23.77 -18.28
CA PRO A 35 -0.83 -22.61 -18.88
C PRO A 35 -1.69 -21.88 -17.84
N LEU A 36 -1.65 -20.55 -17.88
CA LEU A 36 -2.48 -19.66 -17.07
C LEU A 36 -3.49 -18.93 -17.96
N TYR A 37 -4.65 -18.64 -17.39
CA TYR A 37 -5.79 -18.03 -18.06
C TYR A 37 -5.88 -16.56 -17.64
N VAL A 38 -5.46 -15.67 -18.53
CA VAL A 38 -5.53 -14.22 -18.31
C VAL A 38 -6.88 -13.71 -18.79
N PRO A 39 -7.69 -13.06 -17.94
CA PRO A 39 -9.02 -12.61 -18.31
C PRO A 39 -8.96 -11.40 -19.26
N GLU A 40 -9.94 -11.32 -20.16
CA GLU A 40 -10.26 -10.08 -20.86
C GLU A 40 -11.15 -9.22 -19.95
N LEU A 41 -10.58 -8.17 -19.37
CA LEU A 41 -11.28 -7.30 -18.44
C LEU A 41 -12.18 -6.27 -19.16
N PRO A 42 -13.24 -5.77 -18.50
CA PRO A 42 -14.06 -4.68 -19.03
C PRO A 42 -13.22 -3.45 -19.42
N PRO A 43 -13.56 -2.73 -20.51
CA PRO A 43 -12.86 -1.51 -20.89
C PRO A 43 -12.86 -0.47 -19.77
N ARG A 44 -11.72 0.20 -19.59
CA ARG A 44 -11.58 1.29 -18.62
C ARG A 44 -12.65 2.36 -18.82
N GLY A 45 -13.18 2.88 -17.71
CA GLY A 45 -14.24 3.89 -17.71
C GLY A 45 -15.65 3.35 -17.97
N SER A 46 -15.81 2.06 -18.28
CA SER A 46 -17.13 1.42 -18.29
C SER A 46 -17.70 1.29 -16.87
N GLU A 47 -19.02 1.16 -16.76
CA GLU A 47 -19.69 0.90 -15.48
C GLU A 47 -19.21 -0.42 -14.86
N ASP A 48 -19.06 -1.47 -15.66
CA ASP A 48 -18.50 -2.74 -15.22
C ASP A 48 -17.07 -2.60 -14.68
N TRP A 49 -16.23 -1.78 -15.32
CA TRP A 49 -14.87 -1.51 -14.82
C TRP A 49 -14.91 -0.82 -13.46
N ARG A 50 -15.80 0.15 -13.24
CA ARG A 50 -15.91 0.85 -11.97
C ARG A 50 -16.23 -0.10 -10.83
N VAL A 51 -17.18 -1.01 -11.04
CA VAL A 51 -17.55 -1.99 -10.01
C VAL A 51 -16.47 -3.04 -9.80
N LEU A 52 -15.78 -3.47 -10.87
CA LEU A 52 -14.68 -4.42 -10.76
C LEU A 52 -13.49 -3.80 -9.99
N ALA A 53 -13.17 -2.53 -10.25
CA ALA A 53 -12.05 -1.83 -9.62
C ALA A 53 -12.17 -1.68 -8.09
N GLU A 54 -13.38 -1.84 -7.53
CA GLU A 54 -13.58 -1.93 -6.07
C GLU A 54 -13.17 -3.31 -5.49
N GLN A 55 -12.98 -4.33 -6.34
CA GLN A 55 -12.73 -5.72 -5.94
C GLN A 55 -11.32 -6.22 -6.30
N ILE A 56 -10.57 -5.42 -7.05
CA ILE A 56 -9.18 -5.68 -7.43
C ILE A 56 -8.33 -4.45 -7.05
N PRO A 57 -7.02 -4.60 -6.79
CA PRO A 57 -6.17 -3.46 -6.50
C PRO A 57 -6.30 -2.37 -7.58
N ALA A 58 -6.22 -1.09 -7.18
CA ALA A 58 -6.63 0.04 -8.01
C ALA A 58 -5.83 0.23 -9.31
N GLU A 59 -4.62 -0.34 -9.42
CA GLU A 59 -3.70 -0.08 -10.53
C GLU A 59 -3.15 -1.36 -11.22
N GLU A 60 -3.71 -1.72 -12.39
CA GLU A 60 -3.20 -2.83 -13.25
C GLU A 60 -1.74 -2.69 -13.70
N GLU A 61 -1.13 -1.52 -13.51
CA GLU A 61 0.30 -1.33 -13.78
C GLU A 61 1.16 -2.19 -12.84
N TRP A 62 0.63 -2.49 -11.65
CA TRP A 62 1.33 -3.19 -10.58
C TRP A 62 0.97 -4.67 -10.49
N PHE A 63 -0.12 -5.11 -11.13
CA PHE A 63 -0.54 -6.51 -11.04
C PHE A 63 -0.93 -7.13 -12.37
N VAL A 64 -0.87 -8.46 -12.38
CA VAL A 64 -1.33 -9.33 -13.45
C VAL A 64 -2.32 -10.29 -12.82
N LEU A 65 -3.58 -10.22 -13.24
CA LEU A 65 -4.60 -11.17 -12.81
C LEU A 65 -4.54 -12.41 -13.71
N ALA A 66 -4.45 -13.59 -13.10
CA ALA A 66 -4.47 -14.85 -13.83
C ALA A 66 -5.24 -15.92 -13.06
N TYR A 67 -5.74 -16.90 -13.79
CA TYR A 67 -6.48 -18.03 -13.25
C TYR A 67 -5.89 -19.34 -13.72
N THR A 68 -6.09 -20.40 -12.94
CA THR A 68 -5.62 -21.76 -13.26
C THR A 68 -6.59 -22.56 -14.13
N SER A 69 -7.83 -22.07 -14.28
CA SER A 69 -8.83 -22.61 -15.20
C SER A 69 -9.88 -21.57 -15.61
N PRO A 70 -10.64 -21.81 -16.70
CA PRO A 70 -11.83 -21.04 -17.02
C PRO A 70 -12.90 -21.09 -15.91
N GLU A 71 -12.99 -22.21 -15.19
CA GLU A 71 -13.92 -22.38 -14.06
C GLU A 71 -13.54 -21.48 -12.88
N ALA A 72 -12.25 -21.43 -12.51
CA ALA A 72 -11.73 -20.53 -11.49
C ALA A 72 -11.94 -19.07 -11.89
N LEU A 73 -11.68 -18.73 -13.16
CA LEU A 73 -11.92 -17.40 -13.70
C LEU A 73 -13.40 -17.00 -13.60
N ALA A 74 -14.31 -17.89 -13.98
CA ALA A 74 -15.74 -17.65 -13.89
C ALA A 74 -16.20 -17.51 -12.42
N ALA A 75 -15.62 -18.29 -11.51
CA ALA A 75 -15.92 -18.21 -10.08
C ALA A 75 -15.42 -16.91 -9.42
N GLY A 76 -14.26 -16.41 -9.85
CA GLY A 76 -13.66 -15.17 -9.33
C GLY A 76 -14.28 -13.90 -9.92
N LEU A 77 -14.44 -13.83 -11.25
CA LEU A 77 -14.91 -12.62 -11.93
C LEU A 77 -16.42 -12.57 -12.15
N GLY A 78 -17.11 -13.71 -12.12
CA GLY A 78 -18.55 -13.78 -12.38
C GLY A 78 -18.94 -13.08 -13.69
N ARG A 79 -19.79 -12.06 -13.60
CA ARG A 79 -20.28 -11.30 -14.77
C ARG A 79 -19.20 -10.50 -15.50
N PHE A 80 -18.05 -10.26 -14.88
CA PHE A 80 -16.95 -9.48 -15.47
C PHE A 80 -16.07 -10.33 -16.41
N ALA A 81 -16.22 -11.65 -16.41
CA ALA A 81 -15.53 -12.55 -17.31
C ALA A 81 -16.06 -12.40 -18.76
N ARG A 82 -15.40 -11.56 -19.58
CA ARG A 82 -15.81 -11.36 -20.99
C ARG A 82 -15.14 -12.34 -21.95
N GLY A 83 -13.99 -12.87 -21.56
CA GLY A 83 -13.16 -13.77 -22.34
C GLY A 83 -11.88 -14.08 -21.57
N HIS A 84 -11.02 -14.90 -22.17
CA HIS A 84 -9.70 -15.20 -21.60
C HIS A 84 -8.72 -15.62 -22.69
N VAL A 85 -7.44 -15.43 -22.41
CA VAL A 85 -6.35 -15.96 -23.20
C VAL A 85 -5.54 -16.93 -22.34
N ALA A 86 -5.45 -18.18 -22.78
CA ALA A 86 -4.54 -19.14 -22.19
C ALA A 86 -3.11 -18.90 -22.71
N MET A 87 -2.14 -18.73 -21.82
CA MET A 87 -0.74 -18.52 -22.18
C MET A 87 0.20 -19.22 -21.21
N SER A 88 1.42 -19.53 -21.66
CA SER A 88 2.45 -20.06 -20.77
C SER A 88 2.94 -18.98 -19.81
N PHE A 89 3.51 -19.39 -18.68
CA PHE A 89 4.11 -18.46 -17.72
C PHE A 89 5.22 -17.59 -18.35
N SER A 90 6.02 -18.14 -19.27
CA SER A 90 7.01 -17.35 -20.02
C SER A 90 6.36 -16.26 -20.88
N ALA A 91 5.29 -16.60 -21.60
CA ALA A 91 4.57 -15.63 -22.41
C ALA A 91 3.90 -14.55 -21.55
N LEU A 92 3.42 -14.92 -20.35
CA LEU A 92 2.90 -13.98 -19.36
C LEU A 92 3.97 -12.95 -18.95
N ARG A 93 5.17 -13.42 -18.61
CA ARG A 93 6.31 -12.55 -18.25
C ARG A 93 6.74 -11.63 -19.38
N ASP A 94 6.76 -12.14 -20.61
CA ASP A 94 7.11 -11.33 -21.78
C ASP A 94 6.05 -10.27 -22.08
N ARG A 95 4.77 -10.59 -21.85
CA ARG A 95 3.64 -9.68 -22.07
C ARG A 95 3.56 -8.58 -21.01
N PHE A 96 3.89 -8.91 -19.76
CA PHE A 96 3.81 -8.02 -18.60
C PHE A 96 5.19 -7.89 -17.93
N PRO A 97 6.12 -7.14 -18.53
CA PRO A 97 7.45 -6.94 -17.96
C PRO A 97 7.42 -5.99 -16.75
N GLY A 98 8.32 -6.21 -15.79
CA GLY A 98 8.50 -5.37 -14.61
C GLY A 98 8.83 -6.22 -13.38
N ALA A 99 9.87 -5.84 -12.63
CA ALA A 99 10.27 -6.55 -11.41
C ALA A 99 9.22 -6.42 -10.30
N GLU A 100 8.54 -5.27 -10.25
CA GLU A 100 7.54 -4.91 -9.24
C GLU A 100 6.15 -5.49 -9.52
N ARG A 101 5.93 -6.18 -10.65
CA ARG A 101 4.60 -6.70 -10.98
C ARG A 101 4.25 -7.88 -10.09
N LEU A 102 3.06 -7.83 -9.50
CA LEU A 102 2.47 -8.90 -8.72
C LEU A 102 1.54 -9.77 -9.60
N LEU A 103 1.72 -11.07 -9.56
CA LEU A 103 0.77 -12.04 -10.08
C LEU A 103 -0.28 -12.33 -9.00
N PHE A 104 -1.52 -11.96 -9.26
CA PHE A 104 -2.68 -12.36 -8.48
C PHE A 104 -3.26 -13.61 -9.12
N LEU A 105 -2.95 -14.76 -8.55
CA LEU A 105 -3.42 -16.05 -9.03
C LEU A 105 -4.67 -16.47 -8.25
N ASP A 106 -5.75 -16.78 -8.96
CA ASP A 106 -6.99 -17.32 -8.40
C ASP A 106 -7.49 -16.59 -7.13
N PRO A 107 -7.58 -15.24 -7.14
CA PRO A 107 -7.90 -14.48 -5.93
C PRO A 107 -9.24 -14.92 -5.33
N GLY A 108 -9.23 -15.11 -4.01
CA GLY A 108 -10.41 -15.53 -3.24
C GLY A 108 -10.70 -17.05 -3.27
N LEU A 109 -9.91 -17.84 -4.00
CA LEU A 109 -9.98 -19.31 -3.98
C LEU A 109 -9.00 -19.91 -2.97
N PRO A 110 -9.20 -21.16 -2.50
CA PRO A 110 -8.30 -21.82 -1.55
C PRO A 110 -6.86 -22.04 -2.07
N ILE A 111 -6.67 -21.99 -3.38
CA ILE A 111 -5.39 -22.09 -4.07
C ILE A 111 -4.88 -20.72 -4.53
N GLY A 112 -5.49 -19.62 -4.08
CA GLY A 112 -5.09 -18.29 -4.47
C GLY A 112 -3.77 -17.88 -3.84
N ALA A 113 -2.96 -17.11 -4.57
CA ALA A 113 -1.73 -16.52 -4.03
C ALA A 113 -1.38 -15.21 -4.74
N THR A 114 -0.70 -14.32 -4.01
CA THR A 114 -0.07 -13.12 -4.56
C THR A 114 1.44 -13.32 -4.62
N LEU A 115 2.02 -13.25 -5.83
CA LEU A 115 3.43 -13.57 -6.06
C LEU A 115 4.13 -12.44 -6.81
N PRO A 116 5.38 -12.06 -6.51
CA PRO A 116 6.14 -11.22 -7.43
C PRO A 116 6.40 -11.99 -8.71
N LEU A 117 5.89 -11.50 -9.84
CA LEU A 117 5.89 -12.21 -11.12
C LEU A 117 7.31 -12.59 -11.57
N ALA A 118 8.28 -11.72 -11.30
CA ALA A 118 9.69 -11.97 -11.61
C ALA A 118 10.30 -13.10 -10.77
N GLN A 119 9.77 -13.35 -9.57
CA GLN A 119 10.35 -14.24 -8.56
C GLN A 119 9.85 -15.68 -8.62
N VAL A 120 8.75 -15.96 -9.33
CA VAL A 120 8.14 -17.31 -9.39
C VAL A 120 9.15 -18.39 -9.78
N VAL A 121 10.04 -18.12 -10.74
CA VAL A 121 11.07 -19.09 -11.15
C VAL A 121 12.11 -19.33 -10.04
N ASP A 122 12.54 -18.27 -9.36
CA ASP A 122 13.50 -18.39 -8.26
C ASP A 122 12.89 -19.14 -7.07
N ILE A 123 11.58 -18.97 -6.80
CA ILE A 123 10.85 -19.75 -5.80
C ILE A 123 10.79 -21.23 -6.21
N ALA A 124 10.45 -21.53 -7.47
CA ALA A 124 10.39 -22.91 -7.99
C ALA A 124 11.75 -23.64 -7.93
N GLU A 125 12.84 -22.89 -8.09
CA GLU A 125 14.21 -23.39 -7.97
C GLU A 125 14.68 -23.50 -6.50
N GLY A 126 13.91 -22.97 -5.54
CA GLY A 126 14.23 -22.98 -4.11
C GLY A 126 15.29 -21.94 -3.72
N LYS A 127 15.48 -20.89 -4.51
CA LYS A 127 16.40 -19.78 -4.18
C LYS A 127 15.81 -18.84 -3.13
N GLN A 128 14.48 -18.79 -3.02
CA GLN A 128 13.77 -18.04 -1.99
C GLN A 128 12.44 -18.73 -1.65
N PRO A 129 11.89 -18.53 -0.45
CA PRO A 129 10.60 -19.11 -0.08
C PRO A 129 9.45 -18.38 -0.79
N LEU A 130 8.31 -19.07 -0.88
CA LEU A 130 7.04 -18.41 -1.12
C LEU A 130 6.62 -17.69 0.16
N LEU A 131 6.35 -16.39 0.07
CA LEU A 131 5.80 -15.61 1.18
C LEU A 131 4.31 -15.89 1.34
N SER A 132 3.84 -15.94 2.58
CA SER A 132 2.43 -15.91 2.91
C SER A 132 1.79 -14.55 2.55
N ASP A 133 0.46 -14.49 2.52
CA ASP A 133 -0.25 -13.22 2.27
C ASP A 133 0.07 -12.15 3.33
N GLU A 134 0.29 -12.57 4.58
CA GLU A 134 0.66 -11.66 5.68
C GLU A 134 2.07 -11.08 5.46
N GLU A 135 3.07 -11.94 5.21
CA GLU A 135 4.44 -11.51 4.92
C GLU A 135 4.54 -10.67 3.64
N MET A 136 3.75 -11.00 2.61
CA MET A 136 3.64 -10.22 1.39
C MET A 136 3.06 -8.84 1.68
N GLY A 137 2.00 -8.77 2.48
CA GLY A 137 1.39 -7.52 2.91
C GLY A 137 2.37 -6.65 3.72
N GLU A 138 3.16 -7.24 4.60
CA GLU A 138 4.22 -6.54 5.33
C GLU A 138 5.29 -6.00 4.38
N MET A 139 5.79 -6.82 3.46
CA MET A 139 6.80 -6.41 2.49
C MET A 139 6.30 -5.27 1.60
N GLN A 140 5.02 -5.30 1.17
CA GLN A 140 4.42 -4.22 0.39
C GLN A 140 4.30 -2.93 1.20
N ARG A 141 3.87 -3.01 2.46
CA ARG A 141 3.81 -1.83 3.35
C ARG A 141 5.19 -1.20 3.53
N GLU A 142 6.22 -2.02 3.74
CA GLU A 142 7.61 -1.55 3.84
C GLU A 142 8.08 -0.92 2.51
N ALA A 143 7.75 -1.52 1.37
CA ALA A 143 8.09 -0.97 0.06
C ALA A 143 7.41 0.39 -0.20
N VAL A 144 6.14 0.54 0.21
CA VAL A 144 5.43 1.83 0.15
C VAL A 144 6.08 2.85 1.08
N HIS A 145 6.42 2.46 2.31
CA HIS A 145 7.15 3.31 3.27
C HIS A 145 8.48 3.80 2.69
N GLU A 146 9.29 2.90 2.14
CA GLU A 146 10.55 3.26 1.48
C GLU A 146 10.30 4.21 0.30
N LYS A 147 9.27 3.96 -0.52
CA LYS A 147 8.98 4.83 -1.65
C LYS A 147 8.51 6.22 -1.24
N VAL A 148 7.70 6.32 -0.19
CA VAL A 148 7.28 7.60 0.40
C VAL A 148 8.49 8.36 0.94
N ARG A 149 9.42 7.66 1.59
CA ARG A 149 10.69 8.25 2.06
C ARG A 149 11.51 8.77 0.89
N GLU A 150 11.71 7.99 -0.18
CA GLU A 150 12.39 8.44 -1.41
C GLU A 150 11.76 9.71 -1.97
N ILE A 151 10.43 9.75 -2.13
CA ILE A 151 9.68 10.92 -2.62
C ILE A 151 9.97 12.16 -1.77
N CYS A 152 9.95 12.00 -0.44
CA CYS A 152 10.21 13.11 0.48
C CYS A 152 11.66 13.59 0.39
N LEU A 153 12.62 12.66 0.36
CA LEU A 153 14.04 13.00 0.32
C LEU A 153 14.47 13.60 -1.03
N ASP A 154 13.86 13.18 -2.13
CA ASP A 154 14.08 13.78 -3.45
C ASP A 154 13.59 15.23 -3.49
N ALA A 155 12.49 15.54 -2.80
CA ALA A 155 11.90 16.87 -2.76
C ALA A 155 12.53 17.81 -1.72
N LEU A 156 12.86 17.29 -0.54
CA LEU A 156 13.28 18.08 0.64
C LEU A 156 14.79 17.99 0.92
N GLY A 157 15.47 17.04 0.28
CA GLY A 157 16.84 16.67 0.60
C GLY A 157 16.95 15.81 1.87
N PRO A 158 18.14 15.26 2.15
CA PRO A 158 18.38 14.54 3.39
C PRO A 158 18.24 15.48 4.60
N PRO A 159 17.62 15.01 5.69
CA PRO A 159 17.45 15.85 6.88
C PRO A 159 18.81 16.15 7.51
N ASP A 160 19.12 17.44 7.61
CA ASP A 160 20.22 17.95 8.43
C ASP A 160 19.61 18.47 9.75
N TRP A 161 19.27 17.52 10.62
CA TRP A 161 18.48 17.76 11.82
C TRP A 161 19.06 17.02 13.03
N ALA A 162 18.98 17.67 14.19
CA ALA A 162 19.23 17.08 15.50
C ALA A 162 18.11 17.50 16.46
N PRO A 163 17.65 16.60 17.36
CA PRO A 163 16.59 16.92 18.33
C PRO A 163 16.98 18.12 19.19
N GLY A 164 16.13 19.15 19.22
CA GLY A 164 16.36 20.38 19.98
C GLY A 164 15.22 20.77 20.90
N SER A 165 13.98 20.36 20.59
CA SER A 165 12.78 20.65 21.37
C SER A 165 12.39 19.50 22.32
N GLU A 166 11.52 19.79 23.28
CA GLU A 166 10.95 18.78 24.20
C GLU A 166 10.21 17.70 23.43
N LEU A 167 9.32 18.08 22.51
CA LEU A 167 8.61 17.18 21.60
C LEU A 167 9.57 16.23 20.86
N GLU A 168 10.63 16.76 20.25
CA GLU A 168 11.56 15.93 19.48
C GLU A 168 12.32 14.93 20.36
N ASN A 169 12.68 15.32 21.58
CA ASN A 169 13.29 14.41 22.54
C ASN A 169 12.31 13.32 22.99
N GLU A 170 11.03 13.65 23.17
CA GLU A 170 9.98 12.68 23.47
C GLU A 170 9.77 11.69 22.33
N LEU A 171 9.70 12.16 21.09
CA LEU A 171 9.57 11.30 19.91
C LEU A 171 10.78 10.38 19.72
N VAL A 172 12.00 10.90 19.92
CA VAL A 172 13.23 10.07 19.86
C VAL A 172 13.22 9.01 20.96
N ARG A 173 12.81 9.39 22.19
CA ARG A 173 12.72 8.44 23.31
C ARG A 173 11.68 7.35 23.02
N ALA A 174 10.48 7.74 22.59
CA ALA A 174 9.40 6.81 22.26
C ALA A 174 9.79 5.87 21.10
N SER A 175 10.45 6.39 20.07
CA SER A 175 10.98 5.60 18.95
C SER A 175 12.04 4.59 19.41
N GLY A 176 13.01 5.03 20.23
CA GLY A 176 14.04 4.14 20.80
C GLY A 176 13.49 3.06 21.74
N GLU A 177 12.38 3.33 22.41
CA GLU A 177 11.64 2.37 23.26
C GLU A 177 10.63 1.52 22.47
N GLN A 178 10.47 1.75 21.16
CA GLN A 178 9.41 1.16 20.31
C GLN A 178 8.01 1.35 20.90
N ASN A 179 7.78 2.48 21.56
CA ASN A 179 6.54 2.81 22.23
C ASN A 179 5.65 3.70 21.34
N GLY A 180 4.93 3.06 20.41
CA GLY A 180 4.03 3.74 19.48
C GLY A 180 2.94 4.56 20.19
N GLN A 181 2.45 4.11 21.35
CA GLN A 181 1.45 4.85 22.12
C GLN A 181 2.01 6.16 22.67
N ALA A 182 3.21 6.15 23.25
CA ALA A 182 3.88 7.37 23.72
C ALA A 182 4.25 8.30 22.56
N PHE A 183 4.62 7.74 21.41
CA PHE A 183 4.94 8.50 20.20
C PHE A 183 3.70 9.25 19.68
N LEU A 184 2.57 8.54 19.52
CA LEU A 184 1.32 9.16 19.09
C LEU A 184 0.79 10.17 20.11
N ALA A 185 0.87 9.87 21.41
CA ALA A 185 0.45 10.82 22.45
C ALA A 185 1.25 12.14 22.37
N ALA A 186 2.57 12.07 22.19
CA ALA A 186 3.41 13.25 22.01
C ALA A 186 3.02 14.04 20.74
N LEU A 187 2.67 13.35 19.64
CA LEU A 187 2.16 14.03 18.44
C LEU A 187 0.79 14.66 18.64
N MET A 188 -0.14 14.03 19.37
CA MET A 188 -1.48 14.58 19.61
C MET A 188 -1.44 15.93 20.33
N ASP A 189 -0.46 16.13 21.21
CA ASP A 189 -0.24 17.40 21.93
C ASP A 189 0.63 18.40 21.15
N ALA A 190 1.12 18.02 19.95
CA ALA A 190 2.07 18.81 19.18
C ALA A 190 1.40 19.78 18.20
N GLU A 191 2.11 20.88 17.92
CA GLU A 191 1.92 21.67 16.70
C GLU A 191 2.95 21.24 15.66
N LEU A 192 2.48 20.82 14.48
CA LEU A 192 3.32 20.45 13.36
C LEU A 192 3.41 21.57 12.33
N LEU A 193 4.51 21.55 11.59
CA LEU A 193 4.74 22.37 10.42
C LEU A 193 4.30 21.59 9.19
N VAL A 194 3.43 22.16 8.36
CA VAL A 194 2.85 21.51 7.18
C VAL A 194 3.16 22.34 5.95
N LEU A 195 3.55 21.65 4.86
CA LEU A 195 3.79 22.30 3.57
C LEU A 195 2.47 22.71 2.90
N THR A 196 2.45 23.90 2.34
CA THR A 196 1.30 24.51 1.66
C THR A 196 1.71 25.15 0.34
N THR A 197 0.77 25.28 -0.59
CA THR A 197 1.01 25.90 -1.91
C THR A 197 0.94 27.42 -1.89
N ARG A 198 0.46 28.03 -0.80
CA ARG A 198 0.34 29.48 -0.62
C ARG A 198 0.61 29.87 0.84
N PRO A 199 1.11 31.10 1.10
CA PRO A 199 1.37 31.54 2.47
C PRO A 199 0.07 31.78 3.23
N ASP A 200 0.18 31.88 4.57
CA ASP A 200 -0.88 32.29 5.49
C ASP A 200 -2.19 31.49 5.33
N ALA A 201 -2.08 30.20 5.00
CA ALA A 201 -3.24 29.34 4.91
C ALA A 201 -3.89 29.18 6.29
N ASP A 202 -5.19 29.43 6.36
CA ASP A 202 -5.98 29.22 7.58
C ASP A 202 -6.24 27.71 7.75
N PRO A 203 -5.72 27.08 8.83
CA PRO A 203 -6.00 25.67 9.16
C PRO A 203 -7.49 25.33 9.35
N LEU A 204 -8.34 26.33 9.58
CA LEU A 204 -9.79 26.18 9.72
C LEU A 204 -10.56 26.66 8.48
N GLY A 205 -9.86 27.16 7.47
CA GLY A 205 -10.47 27.67 6.24
C GLY A 205 -10.88 26.55 5.29
N GLU A 206 -11.96 26.76 4.54
CA GLU A 206 -12.35 25.85 3.47
C GLU A 206 -11.27 25.76 2.39
N GLY A 207 -10.99 24.54 1.91
CA GLY A 207 -10.02 24.30 0.83
C GLY A 207 -8.59 24.57 1.26
N PHE A 208 -8.14 23.87 2.31
CA PHE A 208 -6.76 23.96 2.79
C PHE A 208 -5.78 23.62 1.65
N PRO A 209 -4.78 24.48 1.38
CA PRO A 209 -3.92 24.40 0.20
C PRO A 209 -2.74 23.42 0.42
N TRP A 210 -3.06 22.13 0.61
CA TRP A 210 -2.07 21.07 0.80
C TRP A 210 -1.01 21.09 -0.29
N HIS A 211 0.26 21.08 0.10
CA HIS A 211 1.36 20.83 -0.83
C HIS A 211 1.59 19.32 -0.92
N VAL A 212 1.31 18.76 -2.08
CA VAL A 212 1.36 17.32 -2.33
C VAL A 212 2.64 16.98 -3.08
N LEU A 213 3.44 16.07 -2.52
CA LEU A 213 4.60 15.47 -3.16
C LEU A 213 4.21 14.15 -3.83
N GLY A 214 5.07 13.67 -4.72
CA GLY A 214 4.90 12.38 -5.37
C GLY A 214 3.95 12.38 -6.57
N PRO A 215 3.82 11.24 -7.25
CA PRO A 215 2.91 11.07 -8.39
C PRO A 215 1.45 10.93 -7.92
N PRO A 216 0.46 11.09 -8.82
CA PRO A 216 -0.96 10.94 -8.47
C PRO A 216 -1.37 9.60 -7.84
N GLY A 217 -0.64 8.51 -8.11
CA GLY A 217 -0.90 7.19 -7.50
C GLY A 217 -0.28 7.00 -6.10
N LEU A 218 0.53 7.94 -5.64
CA LEU A 218 1.10 7.95 -4.29
C LEU A 218 1.28 9.41 -3.82
N PRO A 219 0.18 10.15 -3.59
CA PRO A 219 0.25 11.54 -3.17
C PRO A 219 0.64 11.63 -1.69
N VAL A 220 1.74 12.32 -1.39
CA VAL A 220 2.32 12.42 -0.05
C VAL A 220 2.17 13.84 0.49
N ILE A 221 1.65 13.97 1.72
CA ILE A 221 1.60 15.21 2.48
C ILE A 221 2.64 15.13 3.59
N VAL A 222 3.53 16.11 3.65
CA VAL A 222 4.61 16.14 4.64
C VAL A 222 4.28 17.08 5.79
N ALA A 223 4.46 16.57 7.00
CA ALA A 223 4.51 17.35 8.22
C ALA A 223 5.87 17.21 8.91
N ALA A 224 6.26 18.23 9.68
CA ALA A 224 7.51 18.21 10.41
C ALA A 224 7.38 18.84 11.80
N THR A 225 8.21 18.36 12.73
CA THR A 225 8.36 18.96 14.06
C THR A 225 9.36 20.12 14.08
N ALA A 226 10.18 20.24 13.03
CA ALA A 226 11.25 21.24 12.91
C ALA A 226 11.25 21.89 11.52
N PRO A 227 11.47 23.21 11.40
CA PRO A 227 11.54 23.88 10.10
C PRO A 227 12.72 23.40 9.26
N GLU A 228 13.79 22.91 9.88
CA GLU A 228 14.98 22.39 9.21
C GLU A 228 14.69 21.15 8.35
N LEU A 229 13.58 20.46 8.64
CA LEU A 229 13.12 19.28 7.91
C LEU A 229 12.31 19.62 6.65
N LEU A 230 11.93 20.88 6.47
CA LEU A 230 11.06 21.34 5.36
C LEU A 230 11.79 22.26 4.38
N LYS A 231 13.08 22.04 4.16
CA LYS A 231 13.90 22.88 3.27
C LYS A 231 13.55 22.65 1.78
N SER A 232 12.50 23.29 1.31
CA SER A 232 12.16 23.40 -0.12
C SER A 232 12.16 24.86 -0.57
N ALA A 233 12.67 25.14 -1.77
CA ALA A 233 12.86 26.50 -2.28
C ALA A 233 11.55 27.27 -2.56
N ASP A 234 10.44 26.55 -2.77
CA ASP A 234 9.18 27.12 -3.29
C ASP A 234 7.94 26.76 -2.43
N SER A 235 8.12 26.22 -1.23
CA SER A 235 7.02 25.77 -0.37
C SER A 235 6.77 26.72 0.81
N HIS A 236 5.50 26.95 1.13
CA HIS A 236 5.10 27.72 2.31
C HIS A 236 4.85 26.77 3.48
N VAL A 237 5.13 27.22 4.70
CA VAL A 237 4.94 26.41 5.91
C VAL A 237 3.90 27.07 6.79
N VAL A 238 2.90 26.30 7.21
CA VAL A 238 1.93 26.69 8.23
C VAL A 238 2.11 25.80 9.45
N ARG A 239 1.93 26.38 10.63
CA ARG A 239 1.91 25.64 11.89
C ARG A 239 0.46 25.32 12.26
N MET A 240 0.17 24.07 12.61
CA MET A 240 -1.16 23.67 13.08
C MET A 240 -1.08 22.51 14.08
N PRO A 241 -2.02 22.41 15.04
CA PRO A 241 -2.12 21.26 15.93
C PRO A 241 -2.27 19.96 15.13
N PHE A 242 -1.63 18.87 15.58
CA PHE A 242 -1.73 17.58 14.88
C PHE A 242 -3.17 17.09 14.77
N VAL A 243 -3.98 17.25 15.83
CA VAL A 243 -5.41 16.92 15.80
C VAL A 243 -6.16 17.68 14.70
N LEU A 244 -5.76 18.93 14.41
CA LEU A 244 -6.37 19.72 13.35
C LEU A 244 -5.91 19.28 11.94
N LEU A 245 -4.68 18.77 11.82
CA LEU A 245 -4.21 18.10 10.61
C LEU A 245 -5.07 16.86 10.31
N LEU A 246 -5.31 16.02 11.33
CA LEU A 246 -6.17 14.83 11.21
C LEU A 246 -7.60 15.22 10.80
N ALA A 247 -8.16 16.25 11.43
CA ALA A 247 -9.53 16.70 11.16
C ALA A 247 -9.74 17.28 9.75
N ASN A 248 -8.69 17.83 9.13
CA ASN A 248 -8.74 18.40 7.78
C ASN A 248 -8.17 17.46 6.71
N TRP A 249 -7.92 16.20 7.05
CA TRP A 249 -7.26 15.27 6.14
C TRP A 249 -8.01 15.15 4.80
N PRO A 250 -7.32 15.31 3.65
CA PRO A 250 -8.00 15.50 2.38
C PRO A 250 -8.66 14.24 1.80
N GLY A 251 -8.24 13.05 2.24
CA GLY A 251 -8.83 11.78 1.81
C GLY A 251 -7.92 10.57 2.05
N GLU A 252 -8.47 9.37 1.85
CA GLU A 252 -7.78 8.09 2.07
C GLU A 252 -6.64 7.82 1.07
N GLU A 253 -6.67 8.48 -0.09
CA GLU A 253 -5.66 8.35 -1.13
C GLU A 253 -4.31 8.98 -0.77
N PHE A 254 -4.29 9.87 0.22
CA PHE A 254 -3.10 10.60 0.64
C PHE A 254 -2.33 9.84 1.71
N VAL A 255 -1.00 9.92 1.67
CA VAL A 255 -0.12 9.40 2.72
C VAL A 255 0.45 10.55 3.54
N LEU A 256 0.35 10.46 4.86
CA LEU A 256 1.03 11.37 5.79
C LEU A 256 2.45 10.89 6.03
N ALA A 257 3.43 11.77 5.82
CA ALA A 257 4.82 11.55 6.24
C ALA A 257 5.23 12.62 7.27
N VAL A 258 5.52 12.20 8.50
CA VAL A 258 6.05 13.07 9.56
C VAL A 258 7.56 12.84 9.67
N ASN A 259 8.34 13.91 9.64
CA ASN A 259 9.81 13.88 9.78
C ASN A 259 10.51 12.82 8.89
N PRO A 260 10.25 12.79 7.57
CA PRO A 260 10.79 11.77 6.67
C PRO A 260 12.32 11.72 6.69
N GLY A 261 12.88 10.50 6.68
CA GLY A 261 14.32 10.22 6.73
C GLY A 261 14.97 10.41 8.10
N THR A 262 14.21 10.72 9.15
CA THR A 262 14.73 10.87 10.53
C THR A 262 14.50 9.62 11.38
N ARG A 263 15.04 9.60 12.60
CA ARG A 263 14.74 8.55 13.60
C ARG A 263 13.32 8.64 14.18
N THR A 264 12.64 9.75 13.94
CA THR A 264 11.26 10.01 14.38
C THR A 264 10.32 10.03 13.18
N GLU A 265 10.69 9.33 12.11
CA GLU A 265 9.83 9.19 10.94
C GLU A 265 8.55 8.43 11.31
N LEU A 266 7.43 8.93 10.81
CA LEU A 266 6.17 8.24 10.84
C LEU A 266 5.51 8.37 9.47
N ILE A 267 5.15 7.24 8.86
CA ILE A 267 4.43 7.20 7.59
C ILE A 267 3.09 6.51 7.82
N LEU A 268 1.99 7.25 7.64
CA LEU A 268 0.63 6.76 7.84
C LEU A 268 -0.16 6.81 6.52
N PRO A 269 -0.71 5.67 6.07
CA PRO A 269 -1.75 5.64 5.03
C PRO A 269 -2.98 6.47 5.43
N GLY A 270 -3.68 7.02 4.44
CA GLY A 270 -4.77 7.98 4.68
C GLY A 270 -5.99 7.40 5.38
N ASP A 271 -6.30 6.12 5.13
CA ASP A 271 -7.32 5.37 5.88
C ASP A 271 -6.98 5.32 7.38
N ILE A 272 -5.72 5.03 7.74
CA ILE A 272 -5.25 5.05 9.13
C ILE A 272 -5.34 6.46 9.74
N VAL A 273 -5.07 7.51 8.96
CA VAL A 273 -5.23 8.90 9.43
C VAL A 273 -6.69 9.21 9.76
N LEU A 274 -7.63 8.75 8.94
CA LEU A 274 -9.07 8.92 9.16
C LEU A 274 -9.60 8.08 10.33
N GLU A 275 -9.07 6.88 10.54
CA GLU A 275 -9.34 6.04 11.71
C GLU A 275 -8.89 6.74 13.00
N LEU A 276 -7.65 7.27 13.03
CA LEU A 276 -7.13 8.03 14.18
C LEU A 276 -8.02 9.24 14.53
N MET A 277 -8.53 9.95 13.51
CA MET A 277 -9.46 11.06 13.75
C MET A 277 -10.78 10.58 14.35
N SER A 278 -11.30 9.45 13.88
CA SER A 278 -12.54 8.87 14.42
C SER A 278 -12.38 8.52 15.90
N ASP A 279 -11.27 7.90 16.27
CA ASP A 279 -10.94 7.58 17.66
C ASP A 279 -10.86 8.85 18.54
N VAL A 280 -10.20 9.90 18.04
CA VAL A 280 -10.10 11.18 18.75
C VAL A 280 -11.49 11.81 18.95
N ALA A 281 -12.36 11.76 17.94
CA ALA A 281 -13.72 12.29 18.04
C ALA A 281 -14.57 11.54 19.07
N GLU A 282 -14.42 10.21 19.17
CA GLU A 282 -15.11 9.40 20.17
C GLU A 282 -14.68 9.72 21.60
N VAL A 283 -13.39 9.92 21.83
CA VAL A 283 -12.87 10.32 23.16
C VAL A 283 -13.44 11.68 23.57
N ILE A 284 -13.43 12.66 22.66
CA ILE A 284 -13.98 14.01 22.92
C ILE A 284 -15.49 13.94 23.20
N ALA A 285 -16.23 13.08 22.50
CA ALA A 285 -17.67 12.93 22.69
C ALA A 285 -18.05 12.16 23.97
N GLY A 286 -17.18 11.26 24.44
CA GLY A 286 -17.38 10.47 25.66
C GLY A 286 -17.08 11.21 26.97
N ASP A 287 -16.28 12.28 26.90
CA ASP A 287 -15.93 13.15 28.03
C ASP A 287 -16.89 14.36 28.21
N GLY A 288 -18.01 14.39 27.47
CA GLY A 288 -19.02 15.48 27.44
C GLY A 288 -20.26 15.29 28.31
#